data_AF-A0A2X3F226-F1
#
_entry.id   AF-A0A2X3F226-F1
#
_cell.length_a   1.000
_cell.length_b   1.000
_cell.length_c   1.000
_cell.angle_alpha   90.00
_cell.angle_beta   90.00
_cell.angle_gamma   90.00
#
_symmetry.space_group_name_H-M   'P 1'
#
loop_
_entity.id
_entity.type
_entity.pdbx_description
1 polymer ?
#
loop_
_entity_poly.entity_id
_entity_poly.type
_entity_poly.pdbx_seq_one_letter_code
_entity_poly.pdbx_strand_id
1 'polypeptide(L)'
;MVQNYPIDGVQFDDYFYTETASSPLNDNETFRRYGQGYASKGDWRRHNTQQLIAQVSTTIKKLNPNVEFGVSPAGVWRNRSHDPAGSDTRGAAAYDESYADTRSWVQQGLLDYIAPQIYWPFARDAARYDVLANWWAEVVKPTHTRLYIGVALYKVGEPSKNEPDWTVDGGVPELKSSSISMRLCRRSRAPSCSAKTTSISRKPGRRLTICAAAGGSRRASRQPALL
;
A
#
# COMPACT_ATOMS: atom_id res chain seq x y z
N MET A 1 -14.90 -2.44 17.49
CA MET A 1 -15.25 -2.01 16.11
C MET A 1 -15.85 -3.16 15.33
N VAL A 2 -15.08 -4.20 15.00
CA VAL A 2 -15.52 -5.37 14.20
C VAL A 2 -16.78 -6.05 14.79
N GLN A 3 -16.89 -6.18 16.12
CA GLN A 3 -18.06 -6.78 16.77
C GLN A 3 -19.33 -5.91 16.73
N ASN A 4 -19.17 -4.59 16.68
CA ASN A 4 -20.26 -3.66 16.99
C ASN A 4 -20.79 -2.91 15.77
N TYR A 5 -20.11 -3.02 14.62
CA TYR A 5 -20.45 -2.30 13.40
C TYR A 5 -20.37 -3.23 12.18
N PRO A 6 -21.34 -3.15 11.24
CA PRO A 6 -21.32 -3.92 10.01
C PRO A 6 -20.34 -3.29 9.01
N ILE A 7 -19.04 -3.45 9.27
CA ILE A 7 -17.96 -2.96 8.40
C ILE A 7 -17.54 -4.07 7.43
N ASP A 8 -17.14 -3.68 6.21
CA ASP A 8 -16.62 -4.62 5.21
C ASP A 8 -15.12 -4.86 5.35
N GLY A 9 -14.40 -3.93 6.02
CA GLY A 9 -12.97 -4.07 6.20
C GLY A 9 -12.37 -3.08 7.20
N VAL A 10 -11.15 -3.40 7.61
CA VAL A 10 -10.28 -2.56 8.43
C VAL A 10 -9.04 -2.23 7.60
N GLN A 11 -8.64 -0.96 7.58
CA GLN A 11 -7.44 -0.51 6.89
C GLN A 11 -6.51 0.23 7.85
N PHE A 12 -5.23 -0.14 7.87
CA PHE A 12 -4.17 0.68 8.44
C PHE A 12 -3.44 1.44 7.33
N ASP A 13 -2.93 2.62 7.66
CA ASP A 13 -2.11 3.42 6.74
C ASP A 13 -0.62 3.16 7.00
N ASP A 14 0.25 4.09 6.61
CA ASP A 14 1.70 3.98 6.63
C ASP A 14 2.37 4.34 7.98
N TYR A 15 1.60 4.80 8.97
CA TYR A 15 2.15 5.22 10.26
C TYR A 15 2.42 4.03 11.19
N PHE A 16 3.69 3.68 11.33
CA PHE A 16 4.19 2.70 12.31
C PHE A 16 5.15 3.40 13.28
N TYR A 17 6.44 3.10 13.21
CA TYR A 17 7.46 3.85 13.91
C TYR A 17 7.88 5.08 13.11
N THR A 18 8.27 6.15 13.79
CA THR A 18 8.83 7.36 13.17
C THR A 18 9.88 7.93 14.12
N GLU A 19 11.07 8.16 13.58
CA GLU A 19 12.21 8.70 14.31
C GLU A 19 12.90 9.72 13.42
N THR A 20 13.29 10.85 14.01
CA THR A 20 14.17 11.82 13.38
C THR A 20 15.33 12.11 14.31
N ALA A 21 16.41 12.69 13.79
CA ALA A 21 17.53 13.12 14.64
C ALA A 21 17.11 14.07 15.77
N SER A 22 16.05 14.87 15.56
CA SER A 22 15.48 15.78 16.55
C SER A 22 14.38 15.16 17.42
N SER A 23 13.90 13.97 17.08
CA SER A 23 12.84 13.26 17.81
C SER A 23 13.13 11.76 17.83
N PRO A 24 14.11 11.32 18.64
CA PRO A 24 14.43 9.91 18.80
C PRO A 24 13.33 9.19 19.58
N LEU A 25 13.10 7.93 19.23
CA LEU A 25 12.15 7.09 19.95
C LEU A 25 12.69 6.68 21.32
N ASN A 26 11.92 6.94 22.37
CA ASN A 26 12.30 6.62 23.75
C ASN A 26 11.86 5.21 24.18
N ASP A 27 12.35 4.19 23.50
CA ASP A 27 12.01 2.77 23.71
C ASP A 27 13.22 1.94 24.20
N ASN A 28 14.25 2.59 24.76
CA ASN A 28 15.46 1.92 25.25
C ASN A 28 15.18 0.97 26.42
N GLU A 29 14.35 1.37 27.39
CA GLU A 29 13.97 0.50 28.51
C GLU A 29 13.15 -0.71 28.02
N THR A 30 12.18 -0.47 27.14
CA THR A 30 11.37 -1.52 26.53
C THR A 30 12.24 -2.50 25.74
N PHE A 31 13.22 -2.01 24.98
CA PHE A 31 14.18 -2.86 24.28
C PHE A 31 15.08 -3.64 25.24
N ARG A 32 15.57 -3.03 26.34
CA ARG A 32 16.35 -3.78 27.36
C ARG A 32 15.54 -4.95 27.96
N ARG A 33 14.24 -4.75 28.14
CA ARG A 33 13.36 -5.77 28.75
C ARG A 33 12.90 -6.86 27.77
N TYR A 34 12.59 -6.50 26.52
CA TYR A 34 11.92 -7.41 25.56
C TYR A 34 12.70 -7.65 24.26
N GLY A 35 13.86 -7.00 24.09
CA GLY A 35 14.67 -7.06 22.89
C GLY A 35 15.70 -8.19 22.85
N GLN A 36 15.79 -8.99 23.91
CA GLN A 36 16.69 -10.15 23.94
C GLN A 36 16.33 -11.14 22.82
N GLY A 37 17.34 -11.63 22.10
CA GLY A 37 17.17 -12.57 20.98
C GLY A 37 17.06 -11.92 19.59
N TYR A 38 17.01 -10.58 19.49
CA TYR A 38 17.10 -9.86 18.22
C TYR A 38 18.52 -9.38 17.94
N ALA A 39 18.96 -9.48 16.69
CA ALA A 39 20.29 -9.04 16.27
C ALA A 39 20.49 -7.52 16.38
N SER A 40 19.39 -6.76 16.29
CA SER A 40 19.40 -5.31 16.44
C SER A 40 18.09 -4.78 17.01
N LYS A 41 18.13 -3.54 17.53
CA LYS A 41 16.92 -2.81 17.94
C LYS A 41 15.95 -2.60 16.78
N GLY A 42 16.46 -2.45 15.55
CA GLY A 42 15.63 -2.34 14.36
C GLY A 42 14.88 -3.64 14.03
N ASP A 43 15.53 -4.79 14.20
CA ASP A 43 14.88 -6.10 14.02
C ASP A 43 13.78 -6.32 15.06
N TRP A 44 14.05 -5.92 16.30
CA TRP A 44 13.06 -5.95 17.37
C TRP A 44 11.84 -5.05 17.06
N ARG A 45 12.07 -3.80 16.61
CA ARG A 45 10.97 -2.90 16.20
C ARG A 45 10.16 -3.48 15.04
N ARG A 46 10.81 -4.04 14.00
CA ARG A 46 10.12 -4.71 12.89
C ARG A 46 9.29 -5.90 13.38
N HIS A 47 9.83 -6.68 14.31
CA HIS A 47 9.09 -7.78 14.92
C HIS A 47 7.85 -7.30 15.67
N ASN A 48 7.95 -6.24 16.47
CA ASN A 48 6.79 -5.67 17.17
C ASN A 48 5.69 -5.26 16.19
N THR A 49 6.04 -4.58 15.10
CA THR A 49 5.08 -4.22 14.06
C THR A 49 4.46 -5.47 13.41
N GLN A 50 5.26 -6.50 13.11
CA GLN A 50 4.75 -7.76 12.57
C GLN A 50 3.77 -8.45 13.53
N GLN A 51 4.05 -8.46 14.85
CA GLN A 51 3.15 -9.02 15.85
C GLN A 51 1.81 -8.28 15.87
N LEU A 52 1.82 -6.94 15.83
CA LEU A 52 0.60 -6.14 15.73
C LEU A 52 -0.23 -6.55 14.51
N ILE A 53 0.39 -6.60 13.32
CA ILE A 53 -0.29 -6.96 12.08
C ILE A 53 -0.87 -8.38 12.15
N ALA A 54 -0.11 -9.35 12.64
CA ALA A 54 -0.55 -10.73 12.77
C ALA A 54 -1.72 -10.89 13.77
N GLN A 55 -1.64 -10.21 14.92
CA GLN A 55 -2.68 -10.23 15.94
C GLN A 55 -3.98 -9.59 15.43
N VAL A 56 -3.90 -8.44 14.75
CA VAL A 56 -5.06 -7.77 14.16
C VAL A 56 -5.70 -8.65 13.10
N SER A 57 -4.89 -9.19 12.17
CA SER A 57 -5.36 -10.09 11.11
C SER A 57 -6.11 -11.29 11.70
N THR A 58 -5.48 -12.00 12.65
CA THR A 58 -6.07 -13.18 13.30
C THR A 58 -7.35 -12.83 14.07
N THR A 59 -7.34 -11.71 14.80
CA THR A 59 -8.48 -11.27 15.60
C THR A 59 -9.68 -10.90 14.72
N ILE A 60 -9.45 -10.18 13.62
CA ILE A 60 -10.50 -9.84 12.65
C ILE A 60 -11.14 -11.12 12.12
N LYS A 61 -10.33 -12.08 11.63
CA LYS A 61 -10.85 -13.33 11.06
C LYS A 61 -11.57 -14.20 12.08
N LYS A 62 -11.13 -14.20 13.34
CA LYS A 62 -11.82 -14.89 14.43
C LYS A 62 -13.17 -14.28 14.76
N LEU A 63 -13.30 -12.96 14.68
CA LEU A 63 -14.55 -12.25 14.99
C LEU A 63 -15.54 -12.29 13.82
N ASN A 64 -15.06 -12.05 12.60
CA ASN A 64 -15.85 -12.13 11.38
C ASN A 64 -14.94 -12.40 10.17
N PRO A 65 -14.94 -13.63 9.60
CA PRO A 65 -14.05 -14.00 8.50
C PRO A 65 -14.34 -13.23 7.20
N ASN A 66 -15.53 -12.64 7.07
CA ASN A 66 -15.92 -11.86 5.89
C ASN A 66 -15.35 -10.42 5.92
N VAL A 67 -14.86 -9.95 7.06
CA VAL A 67 -14.24 -8.61 7.16
C VAL A 67 -12.82 -8.69 6.61
N GLU A 68 -12.53 -7.81 5.65
CA GLU A 68 -11.20 -7.73 5.04
C GLU A 68 -10.23 -6.92 5.90
N PHE A 69 -8.96 -7.28 5.89
CA PHE A 69 -7.88 -6.53 6.51
C PHE A 69 -6.82 -6.18 5.48
N GLY A 70 -6.44 -4.90 5.43
CA GLY A 70 -5.36 -4.46 4.57
C GLY A 70 -4.59 -3.27 5.11
N VAL A 71 -3.46 -3.01 4.46
CA VAL A 71 -2.53 -1.93 4.83
C VAL A 71 -2.20 -1.09 3.61
N SER A 72 -2.12 0.22 3.79
CA SER A 72 -1.68 1.21 2.80
C SER A 72 -0.30 1.75 3.19
N PRO A 73 0.79 1.02 2.91
CA PRO A 73 2.13 1.43 3.34
C PRO A 73 2.75 2.45 2.39
N ALA A 74 3.89 3.02 2.79
CA ALA A 74 4.75 3.77 1.88
C ALA A 74 5.10 2.93 0.63
N GLY A 75 5.22 3.61 -0.53
CA GLY A 75 5.36 2.93 -1.81
C GLY A 75 6.67 2.16 -1.99
N VAL A 76 7.75 2.53 -1.28
CA VAL A 76 9.03 1.82 -1.29
C VAL A 76 9.12 0.94 -0.04
N TRP A 77 9.19 -0.38 -0.20
CA TRP A 77 9.47 -1.29 0.92
C TRP A 77 10.94 -1.20 1.34
N ARG A 78 11.84 -1.48 0.39
CA ARG A 78 13.30 -1.44 0.57
C ARG A 78 13.98 -1.21 -0.77
N ASN A 79 15.07 -0.45 -0.78
CA ASN A 79 15.84 -0.16 -1.99
C ASN A 79 16.75 -1.35 -2.35
N ARG A 80 16.91 -1.63 -3.65
CA ARG A 80 17.76 -2.72 -4.17
C ARG A 80 19.21 -2.66 -3.67
N SER A 81 19.71 -1.45 -3.44
CA SER A 81 21.06 -1.23 -2.90
C SER A 81 21.26 -1.77 -1.47
N HIS A 82 20.18 -1.93 -0.70
CA HIS A 82 20.20 -2.46 0.66
C HIS A 82 19.79 -3.94 0.71
N ASP A 83 18.96 -4.38 -0.25
CA ASP A 83 18.43 -5.73 -0.33
C ASP A 83 18.19 -6.12 -1.80
N PRO A 84 18.79 -7.20 -2.32
CA PRO A 84 18.55 -7.66 -3.69
C PRO A 84 17.06 -7.92 -4.03
N ALA A 85 16.22 -8.22 -3.03
CA ALA A 85 14.78 -8.38 -3.22
C ALA A 85 14.03 -7.04 -3.32
N GLY A 86 14.69 -5.91 -3.05
CA GLY A 86 14.12 -4.57 -3.08
C GLY A 86 13.83 -4.02 -4.48
N SER A 87 13.07 -2.94 -4.53
CA SER A 87 12.76 -2.21 -5.76
C SER A 87 13.98 -1.42 -6.25
N ASP A 88 14.08 -1.22 -7.57
CA ASP A 88 15.13 -0.38 -8.17
C ASP A 88 14.83 1.11 -7.95
N THR A 89 14.99 1.53 -6.70
CA THR A 89 14.63 2.86 -6.18
C THR A 89 15.72 3.38 -5.24
N ARG A 90 15.60 4.67 -4.91
CA ARG A 90 16.48 5.41 -3.97
C ARG A 90 15.67 6.26 -2.98
N GLY A 91 14.41 5.87 -2.75
CA GLY A 91 13.47 6.61 -1.89
C GLY A 91 13.53 6.18 -0.43
N ALA A 92 12.83 6.94 0.42
CA ALA A 92 12.61 6.56 1.82
C ALA A 92 11.88 5.21 1.91
N ALA A 93 12.47 4.26 2.63
CA ALA A 93 12.05 2.86 2.62
C ALA A 93 11.32 2.48 3.91
N ALA A 94 10.13 1.90 3.79
CA ALA A 94 9.28 1.51 4.92
C ALA A 94 9.97 0.52 5.88
N TYR A 95 10.77 -0.40 5.33
CA TYR A 95 11.50 -1.41 6.11
C TYR A 95 12.55 -0.77 7.04
N ASP A 96 13.24 0.24 6.53
CA ASP A 96 14.39 0.86 7.18
C ASP A 96 13.98 2.02 8.09
N GLU A 97 13.01 2.83 7.68
CA GLU A 97 12.62 4.07 8.40
C GLU A 97 11.41 3.87 9.33
N SER A 98 10.41 3.12 8.86
CA SER A 98 9.16 2.91 9.61
C SER A 98 9.09 1.55 10.31
N TYR A 99 10.14 0.73 10.17
CA TYR A 99 10.22 -0.62 10.71
C TYR A 99 8.99 -1.47 10.31
N ALA A 100 8.58 -1.31 9.04
CA ALA A 100 7.41 -1.95 8.46
C ALA A 100 7.85 -2.93 7.35
N ASP A 101 7.95 -4.21 7.70
CA ASP A 101 8.30 -5.27 6.75
C ASP A 101 7.08 -5.76 5.95
N THR A 102 6.56 -4.86 5.13
CA THR A 102 5.33 -5.03 4.34
C THR A 102 5.42 -6.18 3.34
N ARG A 103 6.61 -6.46 2.78
CA ARG A 103 6.84 -7.64 1.94
C ARG A 103 6.59 -8.93 2.71
N SER A 104 7.12 -9.03 3.93
CA SER A 104 6.93 -10.20 4.79
C SER A 104 5.46 -10.40 5.16
N TRP A 105 4.70 -9.34 5.43
CA TRP A 105 3.27 -9.44 5.73
C TRP A 105 2.45 -10.02 4.57
N VAL A 106 2.78 -9.62 3.33
CA VAL A 106 2.17 -10.17 2.11
C VAL A 106 2.54 -11.64 1.94
N GLN A 107 3.84 -11.97 2.06
CA GLN A 107 4.34 -13.33 1.84
C GLN A 107 3.80 -14.34 2.86
N GLN A 108 3.59 -13.90 4.10
CA GLN A 108 2.98 -14.72 5.15
C GLN A 108 1.44 -14.78 5.05
N GLY A 109 0.82 -14.03 4.13
CA GLY A 109 -0.63 -14.02 3.98
C GLY A 109 -1.38 -13.35 5.13
N LEU A 110 -0.77 -12.36 5.78
CA LEU A 110 -1.40 -11.64 6.89
C LEU A 110 -2.47 -10.64 6.43
N LEU A 111 -2.48 -10.29 5.15
CA LEU A 111 -3.32 -9.24 4.56
C LEU A 111 -4.22 -9.78 3.44
N ASP A 112 -5.50 -9.43 3.47
CA ASP A 112 -6.42 -9.66 2.34
C ASP A 112 -6.10 -8.73 1.16
N TYR A 113 -5.56 -7.54 1.45
CA TYR A 113 -5.05 -6.62 0.43
C TYR A 113 -3.92 -5.71 0.94
N ILE A 114 -3.16 -5.17 -0.01
CA ILE A 114 -2.15 -4.15 0.23
C ILE A 114 -2.33 -3.00 -0.77
N ALA A 115 -2.11 -1.77 -0.30
CA ALA A 115 -2.34 -0.54 -1.05
C ALA A 115 -1.12 0.41 -1.00
N PRO A 116 0.05 0.03 -1.57
CA PRO A 116 1.23 0.88 -1.54
C PRO A 116 0.97 2.28 -2.12
N GLN A 117 1.44 3.29 -1.40
CA GLN A 117 1.32 4.70 -1.73
C GLN A 117 2.36 5.10 -2.79
N ILE A 118 2.06 4.87 -4.07
CA ILE A 118 2.95 5.23 -5.19
C ILE A 118 2.55 6.63 -5.68
N TYR A 119 3.09 7.65 -5.01
CA TYR A 119 2.71 9.05 -5.20
C TYR A 119 3.66 9.85 -6.08
N TRP A 120 4.50 9.15 -6.85
CA TRP A 120 5.53 9.73 -7.70
C TRP A 120 5.19 9.52 -9.17
N PRO A 121 5.51 10.49 -10.04
CA PRO A 121 5.26 10.38 -11.46
C PRO A 121 6.24 9.42 -12.16
N PHE A 122 5.95 9.06 -13.41
CA PHE A 122 6.86 8.28 -14.26
C PHE A 122 8.21 8.95 -14.51
N ALA A 123 8.32 10.27 -14.37
CA ALA A 123 9.59 10.99 -14.55
C ALA A 123 10.49 10.98 -13.29
N ARG A 124 10.00 10.49 -12.15
CA ARG A 124 10.77 10.51 -10.90
C ARG A 124 11.70 9.31 -10.79
N ASP A 125 12.92 9.45 -11.29
CA ASP A 125 13.93 8.37 -11.31
C ASP A 125 14.24 7.73 -9.94
N ALA A 126 14.04 8.46 -8.84
CA ALA A 126 14.30 7.92 -7.50
C ALA A 126 13.22 6.94 -7.00
N ALA A 127 11.99 7.03 -7.53
CA ALA A 127 10.84 6.27 -7.06
C ALA A 127 9.78 6.12 -8.16
N ARG A 128 10.21 5.67 -9.34
CA ARG A 128 9.40 5.70 -10.57
C ARG A 128 8.14 4.83 -10.44
N TYR A 129 7.00 5.34 -10.92
CA TYR A 129 5.70 4.68 -10.76
C TYR A 129 5.67 3.23 -11.27
N ASP A 130 6.11 3.01 -12.52
CA ASP A 130 6.10 1.70 -13.17
C ASP A 130 7.03 0.69 -12.49
N VAL A 131 8.20 1.13 -12.03
CA VAL A 131 9.16 0.30 -11.29
C VAL A 131 8.51 -0.22 -10.01
N LEU A 132 7.87 0.67 -9.24
CA LEU A 132 7.21 0.30 -8.00
C LEU A 132 5.95 -0.53 -8.23
N ALA A 133 5.11 -0.16 -9.20
CA ALA A 133 3.88 -0.90 -9.51
C ALA A 133 4.18 -2.33 -9.95
N ASN A 134 5.18 -2.52 -10.82
CA ASN A 134 5.61 -3.85 -11.26
C ASN A 134 6.24 -4.66 -10.12
N TRP A 135 7.08 -4.03 -9.29
CA TRP A 135 7.69 -4.70 -8.15
C TRP A 135 6.65 -5.21 -7.15
N TRP A 136 5.66 -4.38 -6.80
CA TRP A 136 4.56 -4.79 -5.92
C TRP A 136 3.69 -5.91 -6.52
N ALA A 137 3.49 -5.88 -7.84
CA ALA A 137 2.74 -6.91 -8.54
C ALA A 137 3.44 -8.28 -8.42
N GLU A 138 4.77 -8.33 -8.55
CA GLU A 138 5.55 -9.55 -8.32
C GLU A 138 5.53 -10.01 -6.85
N VAL A 139 5.48 -9.09 -5.89
CA VAL A 139 5.41 -9.43 -4.46
C VAL A 139 4.10 -10.13 -4.10
N VAL A 140 2.95 -9.68 -4.64
CA VAL A 140 1.64 -10.28 -4.34
C VAL A 140 1.31 -11.51 -5.18
N LYS A 141 1.92 -11.65 -6.35
CA LYS A 141 1.64 -12.73 -7.32
C LYS A 141 1.60 -14.14 -6.73
N PRO A 142 2.54 -14.58 -5.87
CA PRO A 142 2.51 -15.92 -5.30
C PRO A 142 1.57 -16.06 -4.10
N THR A 143 0.80 -15.02 -3.75
CA THR A 143 -0.03 -14.98 -2.54
C THR A 143 -1.50 -14.73 -2.87
N HIS A 144 -2.36 -14.82 -1.85
CA HIS A 144 -3.78 -14.48 -1.99
C HIS A 144 -4.06 -12.98 -1.79
N THR A 145 -3.04 -12.19 -1.41
CA THR A 145 -3.19 -10.76 -1.11
C THR A 145 -3.47 -9.99 -2.39
N ARG A 146 -4.52 -9.17 -2.39
CA ARG A 146 -4.84 -8.31 -3.54
C ARG A 146 -4.01 -7.03 -3.49
N LEU A 147 -3.53 -6.58 -4.66
CA LEU A 147 -2.81 -5.32 -4.79
C LEU A 147 -3.73 -4.21 -5.31
N TYR A 148 -3.81 -3.13 -4.55
CA TYR A 148 -4.38 -1.83 -4.93
C TYR A 148 -3.25 -0.80 -5.03
N ILE A 149 -3.36 0.21 -5.88
CA ILE A 149 -2.32 1.25 -5.98
C ILE A 149 -2.87 2.54 -5.38
N GLY A 150 -2.20 3.06 -4.35
CA GLY A 150 -2.48 4.38 -3.81
C GLY A 150 -2.03 5.45 -4.78
N VAL A 151 -2.93 6.37 -5.14
CA VAL A 151 -2.64 7.46 -6.09
C VAL A 151 -2.84 8.82 -5.41
N ALA A 152 -1.86 9.71 -5.59
CA ALA A 152 -1.84 11.04 -4.98
C ALA A 152 -2.73 12.05 -5.72
N LEU A 153 -4.06 11.87 -5.68
CA LEU A 153 -4.98 12.85 -6.28
C LEU A 153 -4.88 14.25 -5.64
N TYR A 154 -4.31 14.37 -4.45
CA TYR A 154 -4.09 15.65 -3.78
C TYR A 154 -2.96 16.47 -4.42
N LYS A 155 -2.04 15.86 -5.19
CA LYS A 155 -0.99 16.57 -5.93
C LYS A 155 -1.48 17.15 -7.25
N VAL A 156 -2.63 16.68 -7.73
CA VAL A 156 -3.18 17.07 -9.03
C VAL A 156 -3.51 18.56 -9.03
N GLY A 157 -2.85 19.31 -9.92
CA GLY A 157 -3.00 20.76 -10.04
C GLY A 157 -2.17 21.58 -9.04
N GLU A 158 -1.38 20.94 -8.16
CA GLU A 158 -0.51 21.62 -7.19
C GLU A 158 0.89 21.87 -7.78
N PRO A 159 1.34 23.13 -7.91
CA PRO A 159 2.65 23.45 -8.46
C PRO A 159 3.79 22.85 -7.62
N SER A 160 4.62 22.03 -8.27
CA SER A 160 5.85 21.49 -7.67
C SER A 160 7.02 21.66 -8.64
N LYS A 161 8.11 22.28 -8.18
CA LYS A 161 9.35 22.41 -8.97
C LYS A 161 9.98 21.05 -9.28
N ASN A 162 9.79 20.07 -8.39
CA ASN A 162 10.41 18.75 -8.50
C ASN A 162 9.50 17.71 -9.15
N GLU A 163 8.20 18.02 -9.30
CA GLU A 163 7.19 17.12 -9.87
C GLU A 163 6.19 17.93 -10.72
N PRO A 164 6.65 18.62 -11.78
CA PRO A 164 5.79 19.50 -12.58
C PRO A 164 4.68 18.74 -13.32
N ASP A 165 4.83 17.43 -13.54
CA ASP A 165 3.88 16.60 -14.29
C ASP A 165 2.47 16.56 -13.67
N TRP A 166 2.34 16.83 -12.37
CA TRP A 166 1.04 16.87 -11.69
C TRP A 166 0.20 18.11 -12.04
N THR A 167 0.80 19.17 -12.60
CA THR A 167 0.07 20.38 -13.03
C THR A 167 -0.25 20.40 -14.52
N VAL A 168 0.46 19.61 -15.34
CA VAL A 168 0.20 19.51 -16.79
C VAL A 168 -1.21 18.98 -17.03
N ASP A 169 -2.04 19.76 -17.72
CA ASP A 169 -3.46 19.49 -17.97
C ASP A 169 -4.23 19.04 -16.71
N GLY A 170 -3.89 19.64 -15.56
CA GLY A 170 -4.47 19.28 -14.27
C GLY A 170 -4.22 17.81 -13.92
N GLY A 171 -3.01 17.28 -14.16
CA GLY A 171 -2.57 15.94 -13.77
C GLY A 171 -3.26 14.77 -14.50
N VAL A 172 -4.16 15.06 -15.43
CA VAL A 172 -4.91 14.06 -16.20
C VAL A 172 -3.98 13.13 -17.01
N PRO A 173 -2.89 13.59 -17.64
CA PRO A 173 -1.95 12.71 -18.34
C PRO A 173 -1.33 11.67 -17.43
N GLU A 174 -0.92 12.05 -16.21
CA GLU A 174 -0.30 11.14 -15.24
C GLU A 174 -1.29 10.07 -14.75
N LEU A 175 -2.54 10.48 -14.49
CA LEU A 175 -3.62 9.54 -14.14
C LEU A 175 -3.96 8.59 -15.29
N LYS A 176 -3.94 9.08 -16.53
CA LYS A 176 -4.15 8.25 -17.72
C LYS A 176 -2.99 7.26 -17.91
N SER A 177 -1.75 7.70 -17.80
CA SER A 177 -0.55 6.84 -17.91
C SER A 177 -0.52 5.77 -16.84
N SER A 178 -0.81 6.13 -15.59
CA SER A 178 -0.99 5.17 -14.48
C SER A 178 -2.08 4.14 -14.82
N SER A 179 -3.24 4.60 -15.28
CA SER A 179 -4.36 3.73 -15.67
C SER A 179 -4.07 2.85 -16.89
N ILE A 180 -3.24 3.30 -17.82
CA ILE A 180 -2.79 2.53 -18.98
C ILE A 180 -1.76 1.49 -18.55
N SER A 181 -0.78 1.86 -17.73
CA SER A 181 0.23 0.95 -17.16
C SER A 181 -0.45 -0.20 -16.40
N MET A 182 -1.42 0.12 -15.53
CA MET A 182 -2.21 -0.88 -14.82
C MET A 182 -3.01 -1.79 -15.77
N ARG A 183 -3.56 -1.26 -16.86
CA ARG A 183 -4.30 -2.04 -17.88
C ARG A 183 -3.40 -2.92 -18.73
N LEU A 184 -2.21 -2.44 -19.10
CA LEU A 184 -1.21 -3.18 -19.85
C LEU A 184 -0.66 -4.35 -19.02
N CYS A 185 -0.39 -4.12 -17.73
CA CYS A 185 -0.06 -5.17 -16.76
C CYS A 185 -1.16 -6.25 -16.74
N ARG A 186 -2.44 -5.88 -16.59
CA ARG A 186 -3.54 -6.86 -16.62
C ARG A 186 -3.69 -7.62 -17.95
N ARG A 187 -3.44 -6.97 -19.10
CA ARG A 187 -3.66 -7.55 -20.44
C ARG A 187 -2.56 -8.50 -20.89
N SER A 188 -1.32 -8.30 -20.44
CA SER A 188 -0.17 -9.05 -20.94
C SER A 188 -0.17 -10.52 -20.53
N ARG A 189 -1.08 -10.98 -19.65
CA ARG A 189 -1.02 -12.31 -18.99
C ARG A 189 0.39 -12.62 -18.47
N ALA A 190 1.21 -11.59 -18.26
CA ALA A 190 2.49 -11.73 -17.61
C ALA A 190 2.17 -12.30 -16.23
N PRO A 191 2.83 -13.38 -15.80
CA PRO A 191 2.47 -14.04 -14.55
C PRO A 191 2.55 -13.06 -13.35
N SER A 192 3.22 -11.91 -13.51
CA SER A 192 3.32 -10.76 -12.59
C SER A 192 2.03 -10.00 -12.27
N CYS A 193 0.97 -10.14 -13.06
CA CYS A 193 -0.11 -9.14 -13.11
C CYS A 193 -1.53 -9.69 -12.83
N SER A 194 -1.69 -10.66 -11.92
CA SER A 194 -3.03 -11.15 -11.50
C SER A 194 -3.75 -10.21 -10.51
N ALA A 195 -3.13 -9.10 -10.13
CA ALA A 195 -3.65 -8.13 -9.18
C ALA A 195 -4.95 -7.47 -9.65
N LYS A 196 -5.99 -7.48 -8.80
CA LYS A 196 -7.16 -6.58 -8.94
C LYS A 196 -6.75 -5.15 -8.59
N THR A 197 -6.02 -4.50 -9.49
CA THR A 197 -5.55 -3.11 -9.33
C THR A 197 -6.72 -2.12 -9.31
N THR A 198 -7.01 -1.58 -8.15
CA THR A 198 -7.98 -0.50 -7.94
C THR A 198 -7.24 0.68 -7.31
N SER A 199 -7.53 1.90 -7.76
CA SER A 199 -6.91 3.10 -7.19
C SER A 199 -7.63 3.49 -5.91
N ILE A 200 -6.88 3.70 -4.83
CA ILE A 200 -7.38 4.34 -3.60
C ILE A 200 -6.92 5.79 -3.60
N SER A 201 -7.87 6.72 -3.41
CA SER A 201 -7.59 8.15 -3.39
C SER A 201 -7.75 8.72 -1.98
N ARG A 202 -6.74 9.47 -1.53
CA ARG A 202 -6.83 10.39 -0.39
C ARG A 202 -7.23 11.77 -0.92
N LYS A 203 -8.42 12.25 -0.52
CA LYS A 203 -8.79 13.68 -0.53
C LYS A 203 -9.16 14.08 0.91
N PRO A 204 -8.67 15.22 1.43
CA PRO A 204 -9.12 15.71 2.73
C PRO A 204 -10.65 15.86 2.76
N GLY A 205 -11.32 15.30 3.76
CA GLY A 205 -12.76 15.50 3.99
C GLY A 205 -13.74 14.62 3.19
N ARG A 206 -13.32 13.55 2.50
CA ARG A 206 -14.25 12.60 1.83
C ARG A 206 -14.00 11.15 2.22
N ARG A 207 -15.08 10.35 2.29
CA ARG A 207 -15.06 8.90 2.55
C ARG A 207 -14.15 8.18 1.55
N LEU A 208 -13.34 7.25 2.04
CA LEU A 208 -12.51 6.36 1.23
C LEU A 208 -13.41 5.64 0.21
N THR A 209 -13.23 5.92 -1.08
CA THR A 209 -13.98 5.27 -2.15
C THR A 209 -13.00 4.44 -2.99
N ILE A 210 -13.13 3.13 -2.94
CA ILE A 210 -12.39 2.17 -3.76
C ILE A 210 -13.06 2.16 -5.15
N CYS A 211 -12.53 2.94 -6.10
CA CYS A 211 -13.08 3.00 -7.48
C CYS A 211 -12.55 1.85 -8.33
N ALA A 212 -13.18 0.67 -8.24
CA ALA A 212 -12.86 -0.45 -9.13
C ALA A 212 -13.37 -0.15 -10.55
N ALA A 213 -12.48 0.05 -11.52
CA ALA A 213 -12.85 0.08 -12.92
C ALA A 213 -13.26 -1.34 -13.37
N ALA A 214 -14.53 -1.69 -13.19
CA ALA A 214 -15.10 -2.91 -13.73
C ALA A 214 -15.30 -2.74 -15.25
N GLY A 215 -14.35 -3.23 -16.03
CA GLY A 215 -14.56 -3.49 -17.45
C GLY A 215 -15.52 -4.67 -17.60
N GLY A 216 -16.81 -4.38 -17.68
CA GLY A 216 -17.85 -5.38 -17.86
C GLY A 216 -19.10 -4.76 -18.43
N SER A 217 -19.28 -4.92 -19.75
CA SER A 217 -20.53 -4.65 -20.47
C SER A 217 -21.71 -5.26 -19.72
N ARG A 218 -22.63 -4.44 -19.20
CA ARG A 218 -23.99 -4.86 -18.89
C ARG A 218 -24.99 -3.83 -19.39
N ARG A 219 -25.81 -4.31 -20.34
CA ARG A 219 -27.09 -3.73 -20.75
C ARG A 219 -27.89 -3.31 -19.51
N ALA A 220 -28.53 -2.15 -19.62
CA ALA A 220 -29.52 -1.68 -18.68
C ALA A 220 -30.65 -2.70 -18.55
N SER A 221 -30.89 -3.18 -17.34
CA SER A 221 -32.15 -3.81 -16.93
C SER A 221 -32.79 -2.91 -15.88
N ARG A 222 -33.76 -2.12 -16.31
CA ARG A 222 -34.74 -1.46 -15.43
C ARG A 222 -35.63 -2.53 -14.81
N GLN A 223 -35.93 -2.42 -13.52
CA GLN A 223 -37.20 -2.85 -12.93
C GLN A 223 -37.38 -2.24 -11.51
N PRO A 224 -38.61 -2.18 -10.98
CA PRO A 224 -39.26 -0.92 -10.62
C PRO A 224 -39.29 -0.64 -9.11
N ALA A 225 -39.60 0.60 -8.78
CA ALA A 225 -39.94 1.03 -7.42
C ALA A 225 -41.21 0.34 -6.93
N LEU A 226 -41.21 -0.10 -5.68
CA LEU A 226 -42.39 -0.49 -4.94
C LEU A 226 -42.32 0.16 -3.55
N LEU A 227 -43.26 1.10 -3.38
CA LEU A 227 -43.93 1.65 -2.19
C LEU A 227 -43.09 2.00 -0.96
#